data_AF-A0A726GJ15-F1
#
_entry.id   AF-A0A726GJ15-F1
#
_cell.length_a   1.000
_cell.length_b   1.000
_cell.length_c   1.000
_cell.angle_alpha   90.00
_cell.angle_beta   90.00
_cell.angle_gamma   90.00
#
_symmetry.space_group_name_H-M   'P 1'
#
loop_
_entity.id
_entity.type
_entity.pdbx_description
1 polymer ?
#
loop_
_entity_poly.entity_id
_entity_poly.type
_entity_poly.pdbx_seq_one_letter_code
_entity_poly.pdbx_strand_id
1 'polypeptide(L)'
;EIICERVKLLNSYKDFLDIQKYAEHFDSRSNLHSSVLEEFMYYLFKDIVEEISPNALIGKSHSFKDIFFRSSSYGNMVERPYAVIEKKDHDFSIGISVNAEMNCNGSQQNEVHIWDIPAIAIECKTYLDKTMLQDVSTAAEEIKLKNPNAMYIVVAEWIKLTENINLKKYKVDQIYVLRKQKNTDREYRFLDGYVKNPIYEDAVMHLFILVKDFLTSDWEGGVNYGLQNGYLL
;
A
#
# COMPACT_ATOMS: atom_id res chain seq x y z
N GLU A 1 11.86 10.66 18.75
CA GLU A 1 12.97 9.79 19.17
C GLU A 1 12.87 8.38 18.58
N ILE A 2 11.82 7.60 18.87
CA ILE A 2 11.66 6.22 18.36
C ILE A 2 11.70 6.13 16.82
N ILE A 3 10.95 6.98 16.11
CA ILE A 3 10.91 6.96 14.63
C ILE A 3 12.29 7.28 14.03
N CYS A 4 13.03 8.25 14.60
CA CYS A 4 14.38 8.57 14.16
C CYS A 4 15.32 7.37 14.29
N GLU A 5 15.26 6.65 15.42
CA GLU A 5 16.08 5.44 15.60
C GLU A 5 15.68 4.34 14.61
N ARG A 6 14.39 4.14 14.34
CA ARG A 6 13.91 3.22 13.29
C ARG A 6 14.51 3.56 11.92
N VAL A 7 14.52 4.85 11.54
CA VAL A 7 15.08 5.30 10.26
C VAL A 7 16.60 5.10 10.19
N LYS A 8 17.31 5.34 11.29
CA LYS A 8 18.75 5.10 11.39
C LYS A 8 19.08 3.61 11.24
N LEU A 9 18.31 2.72 11.88
CA LEU A 9 18.46 1.27 11.76
C LEU A 9 18.15 0.80 10.33
N LEU A 10 17.09 1.34 9.71
CA LEU A 10 16.75 1.07 8.30
C LEU A 10 17.89 1.45 7.36
N ASN A 11 18.45 2.65 7.50
CA ASN A 11 19.60 3.09 6.70
C ASN A 11 20.79 2.14 6.88
N SER A 12 21.14 1.83 8.14
CA SER A 12 22.24 0.89 8.45
C SER A 12 22.05 -0.47 7.79
N TYR A 13 20.82 -0.99 7.81
CA TYR A 13 20.51 -2.28 7.18
C TYR A 13 20.55 -2.22 5.65
N LYS A 14 20.00 -1.17 5.03
CA LYS A 14 20.08 -0.98 3.57
C LYS A 14 21.51 -0.77 3.09
N ASP A 15 22.35 -0.09 3.87
CA ASP A 15 23.77 0.05 3.57
C ASP A 15 24.52 -1.28 3.64
N PHE A 16 24.17 -2.14 4.61
CA PHE A 16 24.69 -3.50 4.66
C PHE A 16 24.29 -4.33 3.42
N LEU A 17 23.04 -4.24 2.97
CA LEU A 17 22.58 -4.94 1.76
C LEU A 17 23.26 -4.43 0.48
N ASP A 18 23.62 -3.14 0.43
CA ASP A 18 24.29 -2.52 -0.71
C ASP A 18 25.79 -2.84 -0.79
N ILE A 19 26.38 -3.54 0.19
CA ILE A 19 27.76 -4.01 0.08
C ILE A 19 27.87 -4.92 -1.16
N GLN A 20 28.80 -4.59 -2.05
CA GLN A 20 28.92 -5.17 -3.40
C GLN A 20 28.84 -6.71 -3.41
N LYS A 21 29.57 -7.39 -2.51
CA LYS A 21 29.58 -8.86 -2.40
C LYS A 21 28.19 -9.49 -2.16
N TYR A 22 27.25 -8.74 -1.59
CA TYR A 22 25.86 -9.17 -1.41
C TYR A 22 24.99 -8.68 -2.55
N ALA A 23 25.11 -7.40 -2.91
CA ALA A 23 24.29 -6.74 -3.92
C ALA A 23 24.42 -7.37 -5.32
N GLU A 24 25.58 -7.92 -5.68
CA GLU A 24 25.82 -8.57 -6.98
C GLU A 24 25.01 -9.86 -7.19
N HIS A 25 24.51 -10.48 -6.11
CA HIS A 25 23.65 -11.67 -6.20
C HIS A 25 22.19 -11.36 -6.52
N PHE A 26 21.81 -10.08 -6.53
CA PHE A 26 20.42 -9.65 -6.73
C PHE A 26 20.34 -8.72 -7.93
N ASP A 27 19.56 -9.12 -8.93
CA ASP A 27 19.31 -8.26 -10.08
C ASP A 27 18.28 -7.15 -9.75
N SER A 28 18.10 -6.22 -10.68
CA SER A 28 17.16 -5.10 -10.52
C SER A 28 15.69 -5.51 -10.44
N ARG A 29 15.37 -6.78 -10.76
CA ARG A 29 14.01 -7.33 -10.70
C ARG A 29 13.74 -8.03 -9.36
N SER A 30 14.76 -8.20 -8.52
CA SER A 30 14.58 -8.74 -7.18
C SER A 30 13.75 -7.80 -6.31
N ASN A 31 12.85 -8.37 -5.52
CA ASN A 31 12.04 -7.63 -4.56
C ASN A 31 12.79 -7.37 -3.23
N LEU A 32 14.11 -7.61 -3.16
CA LEU A 32 14.87 -7.51 -1.91
C LEU A 32 14.76 -6.12 -1.28
N HIS A 33 15.00 -5.06 -2.06
CA HIS A 33 14.97 -3.70 -1.50
C HIS A 33 13.55 -3.22 -1.18
N SER A 34 12.55 -3.60 -1.97
CA SER A 34 11.15 -3.27 -1.73
C SER A 34 10.58 -4.02 -0.52
N SER A 35 10.91 -5.30 -0.34
CA SER A 35 10.44 -6.08 0.82
C SER A 35 10.99 -5.55 2.14
N VAL A 36 12.19 -4.96 2.13
CA VAL A 36 12.73 -4.26 3.30
C VAL A 36 11.93 -3.01 3.65
N LEU A 37 11.39 -2.30 2.64
CA LEU A 37 10.47 -1.20 2.91
C LEU A 37 9.12 -1.71 3.45
N GLU A 38 8.60 -2.82 2.92
CA GLU A 38 7.37 -3.45 3.43
C GLU A 38 7.49 -3.80 4.92
N GLU A 39 8.59 -4.46 5.30
CA GLU A 39 8.87 -4.79 6.70
C GLU A 39 9.08 -3.53 7.56
N PHE A 40 9.74 -2.51 7.02
CA PHE A 40 9.89 -1.23 7.71
C PHE A 40 8.53 -0.54 7.95
N MET A 41 7.59 -0.59 7.00
CA MET A 41 6.24 -0.05 7.18
C MET A 41 5.53 -0.75 8.34
N TYR A 42 5.67 -2.07 8.46
CA TYR A 42 5.12 -2.81 9.60
C TYR A 42 5.66 -2.25 10.92
N TYR A 43 6.98 -2.14 11.07
CA TYR A 43 7.54 -1.58 12.30
C TYR A 43 7.24 -0.10 12.51
N LEU A 44 7.03 0.67 11.44
CA LEU A 44 6.67 2.08 11.54
C LEU A 44 5.27 2.26 12.14
N PHE A 45 4.32 1.40 11.77
CA PHE A 45 2.90 1.55 12.09
C PHE A 45 2.34 0.57 13.12
N LYS A 46 3.05 -0.52 13.45
CA LYS A 46 2.50 -1.58 14.32
C LYS A 46 1.94 -1.08 15.65
N ASP A 47 2.65 -0.15 16.32
CA ASP A 47 2.27 0.25 17.69
C ASP A 47 0.94 1.02 17.68
N ILE A 48 0.75 1.93 16.71
CA ILE A 48 -0.50 2.70 16.59
C ILE A 48 -1.65 1.84 16.08
N VAL A 49 -1.39 0.90 15.16
CA VAL A 49 -2.43 -0.01 14.67
C VAL A 49 -2.89 -0.96 15.79
N GLU A 50 -1.95 -1.49 16.57
CA GLU A 50 -2.26 -2.35 17.73
C GLU A 50 -3.01 -1.59 18.82
N GLU A 51 -2.70 -0.31 19.06
CA GLU A 51 -3.43 0.56 19.98
C GLU A 51 -4.90 0.78 19.55
N ILE A 52 -5.15 0.89 18.23
CA ILE A 52 -6.51 1.03 17.68
C ILE A 52 -7.26 -0.30 17.74
N SER A 53 -6.65 -1.38 17.28
CA SER A 53 -7.23 -2.72 17.31
C SER A 53 -6.15 -3.79 17.18
N PRO A 54 -6.06 -4.75 18.12
CA PRO A 54 -5.11 -5.86 18.02
C PRO A 54 -5.44 -6.84 16.88
N ASN A 55 -6.65 -6.74 16.30
CA ASN A 55 -7.11 -7.59 15.21
C ASN A 55 -7.12 -6.87 13.85
N ALA A 56 -6.64 -5.62 13.78
CA ALA A 56 -6.53 -4.93 12.50
C ALA A 56 -5.55 -5.66 11.57
N LEU A 57 -5.87 -5.65 10.29
CA LEU A 57 -4.94 -6.10 9.26
C LEU A 57 -3.79 -5.10 9.18
N ILE A 58 -2.55 -5.60 9.24
CA ILE A 58 -1.33 -4.81 9.02
C ILE A 58 -0.28 -5.67 8.30
N GLY A 59 0.31 -5.13 7.24
CA GLY A 59 1.29 -5.83 6.42
C GLY A 59 0.78 -6.13 5.03
N LYS A 60 1.34 -7.15 4.39
CA LYS A 60 0.92 -7.58 3.05
C LYS A 60 -0.55 -8.02 3.07
N SER A 61 -1.34 -7.61 2.07
CA SER A 61 -2.78 -7.86 2.03
C SER A 61 -3.26 -8.37 0.68
N HIS A 62 -4.39 -9.09 0.71
CA HIS A 62 -5.10 -9.59 -0.47
C HIS A 62 -6.48 -8.92 -0.54
N SER A 63 -6.51 -7.69 -1.06
CA SER A 63 -7.71 -6.85 -1.07
C SER A 63 -8.78 -7.36 -2.02
N PHE A 64 -10.04 -7.10 -1.70
CA PHE A 64 -11.16 -7.39 -2.59
C PHE A 64 -11.05 -6.59 -3.90
N LYS A 65 -11.00 -7.29 -5.03
CA LYS A 65 -11.00 -6.69 -6.37
C LYS A 65 -12.38 -6.80 -7.01
N ASP A 66 -12.88 -8.03 -7.13
CA ASP A 66 -14.17 -8.28 -7.77
C ASP A 66 -14.83 -9.59 -7.29
N ILE A 67 -16.11 -9.73 -7.59
CA ILE A 67 -16.90 -10.94 -7.37
C ILE A 67 -17.67 -11.30 -8.63
N PHE A 68 -17.58 -12.57 -9.03
CA PHE A 68 -18.42 -13.10 -10.09
C PHE A 68 -18.96 -14.50 -9.74
N PHE A 69 -20.11 -14.85 -10.31
CA PHE A 69 -20.80 -16.11 -10.02
C PHE A 69 -20.68 -17.06 -11.22
N ARG A 70 -20.11 -18.25 -10.99
CA ARG A 70 -19.81 -19.21 -12.06
C ARG A 70 -20.26 -20.61 -11.71
N SER A 71 -21.55 -20.85 -11.87
CA SER A 71 -22.13 -22.19 -11.78
C SER A 71 -21.99 -22.98 -13.08
N SER A 72 -21.93 -24.31 -12.99
CA SER A 72 -21.90 -25.21 -14.16
C SER A 72 -23.29 -25.53 -14.73
N SER A 73 -24.36 -25.21 -14.01
CA SER A 73 -25.75 -25.35 -14.48
C SER A 73 -26.72 -24.51 -13.63
N TYR A 74 -27.94 -24.28 -14.13
CA TYR A 74 -28.98 -23.61 -13.34
C TYR A 74 -29.36 -24.40 -12.09
N GLY A 75 -29.42 -25.74 -12.16
CA GLY A 75 -29.70 -26.60 -11.00
C GLY A 75 -28.65 -26.43 -9.90
N ASN A 76 -27.37 -26.37 -10.28
CA ASN A 76 -26.31 -26.09 -9.30
C ASN A 76 -26.42 -24.66 -8.76
N MET A 77 -26.79 -23.68 -9.60
CA MET A 77 -26.88 -22.27 -9.20
C MET A 77 -27.93 -22.02 -8.10
N VAL A 78 -29.02 -22.81 -8.06
CA VAL A 78 -30.03 -22.69 -6.99
C VAL A 78 -29.59 -23.36 -5.68
N GLU A 79 -28.66 -24.31 -5.73
CA GLU A 79 -28.09 -24.94 -4.54
C GLU A 79 -26.95 -24.10 -3.94
N ARG A 80 -26.16 -23.44 -4.77
CA ARG A 80 -24.96 -22.71 -4.33
C ARG A 80 -24.65 -21.53 -5.25
N PRO A 81 -24.19 -20.37 -4.74
CA PRO A 81 -23.93 -19.22 -5.60
C PRO A 81 -22.74 -19.42 -6.56
N TYR A 82 -21.76 -20.26 -6.23
CA TYR A 82 -20.50 -20.41 -6.95
C TYR A 82 -19.78 -19.06 -7.11
N ALA A 83 -19.70 -18.30 -6.01
CA ALA A 83 -19.00 -17.04 -5.99
C ALA A 83 -17.49 -17.28 -6.13
N VAL A 84 -16.86 -16.46 -6.96
CA VAL A 84 -15.41 -16.40 -7.13
C VAL A 84 -14.98 -14.99 -6.74
N ILE A 85 -14.14 -14.91 -5.71
CA ILE A 85 -13.58 -13.64 -5.23
C ILE A 85 -12.23 -13.44 -5.89
N GLU A 86 -12.12 -12.43 -6.75
CA GLU A 86 -10.83 -11.94 -7.19
C GLU A 86 -10.22 -11.05 -6.13
N LYS A 87 -8.93 -11.27 -5.87
CA LYS A 87 -8.15 -10.45 -4.94
C LYS A 87 -6.99 -9.76 -5.65
N LYS A 88 -6.53 -8.67 -5.06
CA LYS A 88 -5.33 -7.94 -5.49
C LYS A 88 -4.33 -7.86 -4.36
N ASP A 89 -3.08 -8.10 -4.68
CA ASP A 89 -1.99 -7.98 -3.72
C ASP A 89 -1.56 -6.52 -3.59
N HIS A 90 -1.30 -6.09 -2.36
CA HIS A 90 -0.63 -4.83 -2.04
C HIS A 90 0.62 -5.11 -1.23
N ASP A 91 1.69 -4.34 -1.49
CA ASP A 91 2.96 -4.47 -0.78
C ASP A 91 2.76 -4.31 0.73
N PHE A 92 1.99 -3.31 1.15
CA PHE A 92 1.61 -3.10 2.56
C PHE A 92 0.23 -2.46 2.67
N SER A 93 -0.56 -2.86 3.65
CA SER A 93 -1.86 -2.29 3.95
C SER A 93 -2.12 -2.22 5.46
N ILE A 94 -2.99 -1.30 5.84
CA ILE A 94 -3.65 -1.24 7.15
C ILE A 94 -5.15 -1.26 6.89
N GLY A 95 -5.89 -2.15 7.56
CA GLY A 95 -7.32 -2.28 7.32
C GLY A 95 -7.98 -3.39 8.12
N ILE A 96 -8.91 -4.09 7.49
CA ILE A 96 -9.64 -5.21 8.09
C ILE A 96 -9.64 -6.43 7.19
N SER A 97 -9.76 -7.61 7.79
CA SER A 97 -10.10 -8.84 7.08
C SER A 97 -11.59 -9.15 7.28
N VAL A 98 -12.28 -9.46 6.19
CA VAL A 98 -13.70 -9.79 6.16
C VAL A 98 -13.84 -11.29 5.95
N ASN A 99 -14.64 -11.93 6.81
CA ASN A 99 -15.14 -13.27 6.60
C ASN A 99 -16.60 -13.19 6.18
N ALA A 100 -16.92 -13.65 4.98
CA ALA A 100 -18.25 -13.61 4.40
C ALA A 100 -18.77 -15.01 4.13
N GLU A 101 -20.02 -15.23 4.52
CA GLU A 101 -20.75 -16.46 4.25
C GLU A 101 -21.89 -16.17 3.26
N MET A 102 -21.98 -16.97 2.20
CA MET A 102 -22.97 -16.82 1.14
C MET A 102 -23.75 -18.11 0.96
N ASN A 103 -25.09 -18.00 0.92
CA ASN A 103 -25.98 -19.13 0.79
C ASN A 103 -27.16 -18.82 -0.14
N CYS A 104 -27.60 -19.81 -0.91
CA CYS A 104 -28.82 -19.69 -1.71
C CYS A 104 -30.06 -19.93 -0.82
N ASN A 105 -31.15 -19.21 -1.10
CA ASN A 105 -32.40 -19.37 -0.36
C ASN A 105 -32.90 -20.82 -0.42
N GLY A 106 -33.17 -21.41 0.74
CA GLY A 106 -33.60 -22.81 0.87
C GLY A 106 -32.49 -23.85 0.74
N SER A 107 -31.25 -23.44 0.47
CA SER A 107 -30.09 -24.34 0.47
C SER A 107 -29.43 -24.43 1.85
N GLN A 108 -28.83 -25.58 2.14
CA GLN A 108 -27.97 -25.81 3.30
C GLN A 108 -26.48 -25.71 2.95
N GLN A 109 -26.14 -25.43 1.69
CA GLN A 109 -24.77 -25.27 1.25
C GLN A 109 -24.32 -23.83 1.42
N ASN A 110 -23.36 -23.60 2.33
CA ASN A 110 -22.74 -22.31 2.55
C ASN A 110 -21.38 -22.23 1.86
N GLU A 111 -21.09 -21.08 1.25
CA GLU A 111 -19.77 -20.72 0.76
C GLU A 111 -19.14 -19.70 1.70
N VAL A 112 -17.95 -20.02 2.21
CA VAL A 112 -17.18 -19.11 3.06
C VAL A 112 -16.05 -18.50 2.23
N HIS A 113 -15.95 -17.18 2.27
CA HIS A 113 -14.97 -16.40 1.53
C HIS A 113 -14.30 -15.41 2.48
N ILE A 114 -12.99 -15.23 2.30
CA ILE A 114 -12.20 -14.30 3.12
C ILE A 114 -11.47 -13.35 2.19
N TRP A 115 -11.53 -12.05 2.46
CA TRP A 115 -10.75 -11.03 1.74
C TRP A 115 -10.43 -9.86 2.65
N ASP A 116 -9.50 -9.03 2.21
CA ASP A 116 -9.11 -7.83 2.94
C ASP A 116 -9.78 -6.57 2.38
N ILE A 117 -10.01 -5.59 3.25
CA ILE A 117 -10.43 -4.24 2.86
C ILE A 117 -9.42 -3.25 3.45
N PRO A 118 -8.53 -2.68 2.62
CA PRO A 118 -7.58 -1.69 3.09
C PRO A 118 -8.28 -0.36 3.40
N ALA A 119 -7.99 0.20 4.56
CA ALA A 119 -8.21 1.62 4.84
C ALA A 119 -7.03 2.46 4.33
N ILE A 120 -5.82 1.90 4.41
CA ILE A 120 -4.61 2.46 3.81
C ILE A 120 -3.94 1.35 3.00
N ALA A 121 -3.52 1.66 1.78
CA ALA A 121 -2.63 0.82 0.98
C ALA A 121 -1.36 1.61 0.64
N ILE A 122 -0.20 0.97 0.78
CA ILE A 122 1.12 1.55 0.53
C ILE A 122 1.88 0.65 -0.45
N GLU A 123 2.21 1.20 -1.62
CA GLU A 123 3.08 0.54 -2.60
C GLU A 123 4.54 0.90 -2.32
N CYS A 124 5.36 -0.11 -2.05
CA CYS A 124 6.76 0.03 -1.67
C CYS A 124 7.65 -0.27 -2.86
N LYS A 125 8.28 0.75 -3.44
CA LYS A 125 9.12 0.59 -4.64
C LYS A 125 10.56 0.96 -4.35
N THR A 126 11.51 0.23 -4.94
CA THR A 126 12.91 0.67 -4.91
C THR A 126 13.03 2.00 -5.65
N TYR A 127 12.41 2.13 -6.82
CA TYR A 127 12.29 3.39 -7.54
C TYR A 127 10.91 3.49 -8.18
N LEU A 128 10.48 4.71 -8.51
CA LEU A 128 9.21 4.96 -9.20
C LEU A 128 9.44 5.52 -10.61
N ASP A 129 9.06 4.77 -11.64
CA ASP A 129 9.02 5.26 -13.03
C ASP A 129 7.59 5.59 -13.50
N LYS A 130 7.47 6.07 -14.74
CA LYS A 130 6.19 6.52 -15.30
C LYS A 130 5.17 5.38 -15.45
N THR A 131 5.62 4.20 -15.88
CA THR A 131 4.74 3.04 -16.09
C THR A 131 4.22 2.55 -14.75
N MET A 132 5.12 2.41 -13.76
CA MET A 132 4.75 2.07 -12.39
C MET A 132 3.75 3.08 -11.80
N LEU A 133 3.96 4.38 -12.02
CA LEU A 133 3.03 5.41 -11.54
C LEU A 133 1.64 5.30 -12.19
N GLN A 134 1.55 4.89 -13.46
CA GLN A 134 0.27 4.64 -14.12
C GLN A 134 -0.45 3.43 -13.54
N ASP A 135 0.27 2.33 -13.31
CA ASP A 135 -0.28 1.09 -12.76
C ASP A 135 -0.80 1.30 -11.34
N VAL A 136 0.01 1.97 -10.51
CA VAL A 136 -0.33 2.35 -9.13
C VAL A 136 -1.54 3.29 -9.09
N SER A 137 -1.64 4.25 -10.01
CA SER A 137 -2.81 5.14 -10.06
C SER A 137 -4.08 4.40 -10.42
N THR A 138 -4.02 3.41 -11.32
CA THR A 138 -5.16 2.55 -11.63
C THR A 138 -5.56 1.73 -10.40
N ALA A 139 -4.59 1.18 -9.67
CA ALA A 139 -4.84 0.46 -8.44
C ALA A 139 -5.51 1.34 -7.36
N ALA A 140 -5.07 2.61 -7.24
CA ALA A 140 -5.69 3.58 -6.34
C ALA A 140 -7.15 3.86 -6.71
N GLU A 141 -7.47 4.00 -8.00
CA GLU A 141 -8.84 4.15 -8.48
C GLU A 141 -9.69 2.93 -8.12
N GLU A 142 -9.20 1.72 -8.40
CA GLU A 142 -9.90 0.47 -8.09
C GLU A 142 -10.23 0.36 -6.59
N ILE A 143 -9.27 0.68 -5.70
CA ILE A 143 -9.51 0.64 -4.27
C ILE A 143 -10.53 1.70 -3.85
N LYS A 144 -10.40 2.93 -4.33
CA LYS A 144 -11.34 4.02 -3.99
C LYS A 144 -12.76 3.75 -4.49
N LEU A 145 -12.93 2.96 -5.55
CA LEU A 145 -14.24 2.49 -5.98
C LEU A 145 -14.89 1.51 -4.97
N LYS A 146 -14.09 0.76 -4.20
CA LYS A 146 -14.58 -0.22 -3.21
C LYS A 146 -14.64 0.36 -1.80
N ASN A 147 -13.65 1.17 -1.43
CA ASN A 147 -13.58 1.93 -0.20
C ASN A 147 -13.25 3.40 -0.54
N PRO A 148 -14.26 4.28 -0.70
CA PRO A 148 -14.05 5.69 -1.06
C PRO A 148 -13.20 6.48 -0.08
N ASN A 149 -13.15 6.05 1.18
CA ASN A 149 -12.34 6.68 2.22
C ASN A 149 -10.89 6.20 2.21
N ALA A 150 -10.55 5.16 1.43
CA ALA A 150 -9.22 4.58 1.45
C ALA A 150 -8.14 5.59 1.02
N MET A 151 -7.03 5.59 1.76
CA MET A 151 -5.82 6.31 1.41
C MET A 151 -4.85 5.39 0.66
N TYR A 152 -4.35 5.86 -0.49
CA TYR A 152 -3.41 5.13 -1.32
C TYR A 152 -2.09 5.90 -1.47
N ILE A 153 -1.00 5.33 -0.96
CA ILE A 153 0.32 5.97 -0.89
C ILE A 153 1.33 5.17 -1.72
N VAL A 154 2.29 5.88 -2.31
CA VAL A 154 3.52 5.27 -2.84
C VAL A 154 4.70 5.69 -1.97
N VAL A 155 5.52 4.72 -1.58
CA VAL A 155 6.81 4.97 -0.95
C VAL A 155 7.91 4.42 -1.84
N ALA A 156 8.74 5.31 -2.38
CA ALA A 156 9.89 4.95 -3.20
C ALA A 156 11.21 5.47 -2.61
N GLU A 157 12.32 4.77 -2.82
CA GLU A 157 13.64 5.32 -2.44
C GLU A 157 14.10 6.37 -3.44
N TRP A 158 13.99 6.06 -4.74
CA TRP A 158 14.38 6.94 -5.85
C TRP A 158 13.22 7.25 -6.80
N ILE A 159 13.40 8.30 -7.61
CA ILE A 159 12.45 8.68 -8.65
C ILE A 159 13.06 8.59 -10.05
N LYS A 160 12.31 8.05 -11.01
CA LYS A 160 12.65 7.97 -12.44
C LYS A 160 11.56 8.63 -13.29
N LEU A 161 11.14 9.83 -12.86
CA LEU A 161 10.15 10.65 -13.55
C LEU A 161 10.83 11.83 -14.26
N THR A 162 10.26 12.25 -15.38
CA THR A 162 10.67 13.46 -16.09
C THR A 162 9.82 14.65 -15.64
N GLU A 163 10.33 15.87 -15.84
CA GLU A 163 9.63 17.11 -15.44
C GLU A 163 8.30 17.33 -16.18
N ASN A 164 8.08 16.63 -17.30
CA ASN A 164 6.85 16.72 -18.10
C ASN A 164 5.67 15.95 -17.48
N ILE A 165 5.87 15.25 -16.36
CA ILE A 165 4.83 14.47 -15.70
C ILE A 165 4.02 15.36 -14.76
N ASN A 166 2.73 15.52 -15.04
CA ASN A 166 1.81 16.21 -14.15
C ASN A 166 1.23 15.24 -13.12
N LEU A 167 1.74 15.30 -11.89
CA LEU A 167 1.32 14.42 -10.79
C LEU A 167 -0.17 14.54 -10.43
N LYS A 168 -0.81 15.68 -10.70
CA LYS A 168 -2.24 15.89 -10.41
C LYS A 168 -3.19 15.01 -11.24
N LYS A 169 -2.68 14.33 -12.27
CA LYS A 169 -3.47 13.41 -13.10
C LYS A 169 -3.68 12.05 -12.44
N TYR A 170 -2.83 11.70 -11.48
CA TYR A 170 -2.83 10.40 -10.83
C TYR A 170 -3.70 10.44 -9.56
N LYS A 171 -4.26 9.30 -9.18
CA LYS A 171 -5.28 9.19 -8.12
C LYS A 171 -4.75 8.73 -6.77
N VAL A 172 -3.43 8.59 -6.67
CA VAL A 172 -2.73 8.35 -5.41
C VAL A 172 -2.83 9.59 -4.53
N ASP A 173 -2.93 9.39 -3.22
CA ASP A 173 -3.05 10.49 -2.25
C ASP A 173 -1.70 11.11 -1.92
N GLN A 174 -0.63 10.32 -1.92
CA GLN A 174 0.71 10.82 -1.67
C GLN A 174 1.80 9.94 -2.31
N ILE A 175 2.91 10.56 -2.71
CA ILE A 175 4.11 9.89 -3.22
C ILE A 175 5.32 10.37 -2.41
N TYR A 176 5.99 9.45 -1.72
CA TYR A 176 7.23 9.73 -0.99
C TYR A 176 8.45 9.27 -1.78
N VAL A 177 9.44 10.15 -1.89
CA VAL A 177 10.79 9.82 -2.40
C VAL A 177 11.77 9.93 -1.23
N LEU A 178 12.00 8.82 -0.54
CA LEU A 178 12.65 8.78 0.76
C LEU A 178 14.10 9.28 0.76
N ARG A 179 14.84 9.09 -0.34
CA ARG A 179 16.22 9.57 -0.49
C ARG A 179 16.32 10.92 -1.17
N LYS A 180 15.20 11.52 -1.58
CA LYS A 180 15.16 12.80 -2.32
C LYS A 180 16.13 12.81 -3.51
N GLN A 181 16.22 11.69 -4.25
CA GLN A 181 17.27 11.44 -5.25
C GLN A 181 16.71 10.75 -6.51
N LYS A 182 17.33 11.00 -7.67
CA LYS A 182 16.94 10.39 -8.95
C LYS A 182 17.49 8.96 -9.07
N ASN A 183 16.80 8.08 -9.79
CA ASN A 183 17.21 6.68 -9.94
C ASN A 183 18.45 6.51 -10.83
N THR A 184 18.70 7.42 -11.78
CA THR A 184 19.96 7.43 -12.56
C THR A 184 21.18 7.37 -11.65
N ASP A 185 21.06 7.99 -10.47
CA ASP A 185 22.15 8.11 -9.53
C ASP A 185 22.48 6.74 -8.91
N ARG A 186 21.49 5.85 -8.76
CA ARG A 186 21.69 4.46 -8.30
C ARG A 186 22.57 3.65 -9.25
N GLU A 187 22.51 3.89 -10.56
CA GLU A 187 23.35 3.20 -11.55
C GLU A 187 24.85 3.54 -11.35
N TYR A 188 25.12 4.68 -10.72
CA TYR A 188 26.47 5.14 -10.39
C TYR A 188 26.93 4.73 -9.00
N ARG A 189 26.20 3.86 -8.29
CA ARG A 189 26.42 3.59 -6.85
C ARG A 189 27.79 3.02 -6.47
N PHE A 190 28.53 2.49 -7.43
CA PHE A 190 29.88 1.95 -7.25
C PHE A 190 30.97 2.84 -7.85
N LEU A 191 30.62 4.00 -8.43
CA LEU A 191 31.59 4.94 -8.97
C LEU A 191 32.21 5.76 -7.83
N ASP A 192 33.50 6.04 -7.97
CA ASP A 192 34.21 6.94 -7.07
C ASP A 192 33.55 8.33 -7.07
N GLY A 193 33.24 8.83 -5.87
CA GLY A 193 32.59 10.13 -5.68
C GLY A 193 31.07 10.13 -5.72
N TYR A 194 30.42 8.98 -5.94
CA TYR A 194 28.97 8.86 -5.77
C TYR A 194 28.57 9.07 -4.31
N VAL A 195 27.56 9.92 -4.09
CA VAL A 195 26.95 10.14 -2.77
C VAL A 195 25.52 9.61 -2.80
N LYS A 196 25.30 8.51 -2.07
CA LYS A 196 23.96 7.97 -1.81
C LYS A 196 23.34 8.79 -0.69
N ASN A 197 22.22 9.47 -0.98
CA ASN A 197 21.48 10.12 0.09
C ASN A 197 20.90 9.07 1.04
N PRO A 198 20.86 9.33 2.36
CA PRO A 198 20.15 8.47 3.29
C PRO A 198 18.64 8.52 3.02
N ILE A 199 17.91 7.55 3.55
CA ILE A 199 16.48 7.72 3.78
C ILE A 199 16.31 8.79 4.85
N TYR A 200 15.66 9.89 4.48
CA TYR A 200 15.55 11.05 5.36
C TYR A 200 14.44 10.89 6.39
N GLU A 201 14.77 11.22 7.64
CA GLU A 201 13.86 11.15 8.78
C GLU A 201 12.63 12.05 8.63
N ASP A 202 12.78 13.22 8.01
CA ASP A 202 11.69 14.18 7.83
C ASP A 202 10.59 13.64 6.88
N ALA A 203 10.99 12.97 5.80
CA ALA A 203 10.07 12.32 4.88
C ALA A 203 9.31 11.17 5.56
N VAL A 204 10.00 10.35 6.36
CA VAL A 204 9.39 9.24 7.11
C VAL A 204 8.48 9.76 8.22
N MET A 205 8.87 10.82 8.92
CA MET A 205 8.04 11.44 9.95
C MET A 205 6.77 12.03 9.35
N HIS A 206 6.86 12.69 8.20
CA HIS A 206 5.68 13.20 7.50
C HIS A 206 4.74 12.08 7.06
N LEU A 207 5.28 10.98 6.53
CA LEU A 207 4.51 9.77 6.23
C LEU A 207 3.82 9.22 7.48
N PHE A 208 4.53 9.12 8.60
CA PHE A 208 3.98 8.63 9.86
C PHE A 208 2.82 9.49 10.35
N ILE A 209 3.00 10.81 10.37
CA ILE A 209 1.97 11.77 10.80
C ILE A 209 0.75 11.68 9.89
N LEU A 210 0.93 11.66 8.57
CA LEU A 210 -0.17 11.53 7.61
C LEU A 210 -1.03 10.30 7.89
N VAL A 211 -0.38 9.14 8.07
CA VAL A 211 -1.07 7.86 8.34
C VAL A 211 -1.73 7.88 9.72
N LYS A 212 -1.02 8.35 10.75
CA LYS A 212 -1.55 8.48 12.10
C LYS A 212 -2.80 9.36 12.14
N ASP A 213 -2.73 10.53 11.55
CA ASP A 213 -3.83 11.49 11.55
C ASP A 213 -5.02 10.90 10.80
N PHE A 214 -4.80 10.22 9.68
CA PHE A 214 -5.87 9.51 8.97
C PHE A 214 -6.50 8.39 9.81
N LEU A 215 -5.72 7.56 10.50
CA LEU A 215 -6.25 6.46 11.31
C LEU A 215 -6.97 6.93 12.58
N THR A 216 -6.70 8.14 13.05
CA THR A 216 -7.23 8.69 14.31
C THR A 216 -8.26 9.80 14.11
N SER A 217 -8.53 10.17 12.86
CA SER A 217 -9.59 11.12 12.51
C SER A 217 -10.86 10.37 12.11
N ASP A 218 -12.00 11.00 12.38
CA ASP A 218 -13.27 10.55 11.86
C ASP A 218 -13.31 10.79 10.34
N TRP A 219 -13.63 9.75 9.57
CA TRP A 219 -13.89 9.87 8.13
C TRP A 219 -15.33 10.31 7.84
N GLU A 220 -15.93 11.05 8.78
CA GLU A 220 -17.32 11.51 8.69
C GLU A 220 -17.55 12.24 7.37
N GLY A 221 -18.63 11.86 6.71
CA GLY A 221 -19.01 12.35 5.41
C GLY A 221 -20.47 12.05 5.13
N GLY A 222 -20.97 12.61 4.04
CA GLY A 222 -22.36 12.45 3.62
C GLY A 222 -23.18 13.72 3.79
N VAL A 223 -24.35 13.70 3.15
CA VAL A 223 -25.14 14.91 2.91
C VAL A 223 -25.52 15.62 4.21
N ASN A 224 -25.87 14.89 5.27
CA ASN A 224 -26.30 15.51 6.53
C ASN A 224 -25.17 16.19 7.30
N TYR A 225 -23.96 15.61 7.30
CA TYR A 225 -22.78 16.23 7.91
C TYR A 225 -22.40 17.50 7.15
N GLY A 226 -22.32 17.41 5.83
CA GLY A 226 -22.00 18.56 4.98
C GLY A 226 -23.07 19.66 5.00
N LEU A 227 -24.35 19.29 5.15
CA LEU A 227 -25.44 20.27 5.30
C LEU A 227 -25.29 21.11 6.57
N GLN A 228 -24.80 20.54 7.67
CA GLN A 228 -24.53 21.31 8.90
C GLN A 228 -23.39 22.32 8.71
N ASN A 229 -22.41 21.98 7.87
CA ASN A 229 -21.25 22.82 7.58
C ASN A 229 -21.49 23.82 6.43
N GLY A 230 -22.53 23.61 5.62
CA GLY A 230 -22.83 24.42 4.43
C GLY A 230 -22.05 24.02 3.16
N TYR A 231 -21.28 22.92 3.21
CA TYR A 231 -20.53 22.34 2.08
C TYR A 231 -20.39 20.83 2.28
N LEU A 232 -20.43 20.07 1.19
CA LEU A 232 -20.52 18.59 1.22
C LEU A 232 -19.19 17.86 1.02
N LEU A 233 -18.17 18.56 0.54
CA LEU A 233 -16.84 18.05 0.18
C LEU A 233 -15.76 19.00 0.70
#